data_AF-A0AAV5RWP6-F1
#
_entry.id   AF-A0AAV5RWP6-F1
#
_cell.length_a   1.000
_cell.length_b   1.000
_cell.length_c   1.000
_cell.angle_alpha   90.00
_cell.angle_beta   90.00
_cell.angle_gamma   90.00
#
_symmetry.space_group_name_H-M   'P 1'
#
loop_
_entity.id
_entity.type
_entity.pdbx_description
1 polymer ?
#
loop_
_entity_poly.entity_id
_entity_poly.type
_entity_poly.pdbx_seq_one_letter_code
_entity_poly.pdbx_strand_id
1 'polypeptide(L)'
;MTSDQQRGRENGEDETQDKPVTKKIKLNEYKPDESGAANSDQLPKKEDDDKNESEDDKADENDENDSKLSPVSSPNETADLDAPETVVPDEEKGTVKFEFDGVEYKFKERASVIEEKEGKIEFRVVNNDNSKENLMVLTGLKNIFQKQLPKMPKEYIARLVYDRNHLSMAVVRKPLTVVGGITYRPFNERGFAEIVFCAISSTEQVRGYGAHLMNHLKDYVRNTSPIMYFLTYADNYAIGYFKKQGFTKEVTLDKKVWMGYIKDYEGGTLMQCSMLPKIRYLDAAKILLLQEAALRRKIRTISQSHVVRAGLEQFRDLDNIKPIDPMTIPGLKEAGWTPEMDELAQRPKRGPHYAIMQNLLTELQNHAAAWPFLQPVNREEVPDYYEFIKEPMDLSTMEVKLENNKYEKMEDFIYDLRLVCNNCRMYNGENTSYFKYANRLEKFFNNKVKEIPEYSHLI
;
A
#
# COMPACT_ATOMS: atom_id res chain seq x y z
N MET A 1 -30.09 -47.86 1.92
CA MET A 1 -30.04 -49.34 1.89
C MET A 1 -29.00 -49.73 0.86
N THR A 2 -27.76 -49.74 1.33
CA THR A 2 -26.52 -50.12 0.63
C THR A 2 -26.15 -51.50 1.11
N SER A 3 -25.91 -52.44 0.21
CA SER A 3 -25.47 -53.81 0.52
C SER A 3 -23.96 -53.94 0.36
N ASP A 4 -23.38 -54.55 1.37
CA ASP A 4 -21.97 -54.54 1.76
C ASP A 4 -20.98 -55.28 0.85
N GLN A 5 -19.76 -54.75 0.92
CA GLN A 5 -18.49 -55.33 0.50
C GLN A 5 -18.02 -56.41 1.49
N GLN A 6 -17.42 -57.48 0.97
CA GLN A 6 -16.37 -58.23 1.67
C GLN A 6 -15.28 -58.59 0.66
N ARG A 7 -14.08 -58.02 0.82
CA ARG A 7 -12.81 -58.56 0.31
C ARG A 7 -11.72 -58.31 1.34
N GLY A 8 -10.89 -59.35 1.49
CA GLY A 8 -10.02 -59.63 2.62
C GLY A 8 -8.77 -58.75 2.71
N ARG A 9 -8.24 -58.74 3.94
CA ARG A 9 -6.93 -58.24 4.36
C ARG A 9 -5.87 -59.29 4.07
N GLU A 10 -4.72 -58.88 3.53
CA GLU A 10 -3.44 -59.53 3.75
C GLU A 10 -2.37 -58.45 3.98
N ASN A 11 -1.59 -58.66 5.04
CA ASN A 11 -0.46 -57.87 5.49
C ASN A 11 0.81 -58.29 4.72
N GLY A 12 1.67 -57.33 4.42
CA GLY A 12 3.03 -57.57 3.92
C GLY A 12 3.92 -56.38 4.28
N GLU A 13 4.65 -56.52 5.39
CA GLU A 13 5.78 -55.68 5.77
C GLU A 13 6.97 -56.02 4.85
N ASP A 14 7.70 -55.01 4.36
CA ASP A 14 9.07 -55.23 3.88
C ASP A 14 9.92 -54.00 4.19
N GLU A 15 10.88 -54.20 5.10
CA GLU A 15 11.96 -53.28 5.43
C GLU A 15 13.03 -53.36 4.34
N THR A 16 13.43 -52.23 3.76
CA THR A 16 14.70 -52.17 3.02
C THR A 16 15.54 -50.97 3.43
N GLN A 17 16.73 -51.32 3.91
CA GLN A 17 17.83 -50.50 4.39
C GLN A 17 18.41 -49.63 3.27
N ASP A 18 18.57 -48.33 3.53
CA ASP A 18 19.24 -47.39 2.64
C ASP A 18 20.75 -47.33 2.96
N LYS A 19 21.59 -47.70 1.99
CA LYS A 19 23.06 -47.55 2.02
C LYS A 19 23.47 -46.38 1.12
N PRO A 20 24.37 -45.48 1.55
CA PRO A 20 24.77 -44.35 0.73
C PRO A 20 25.81 -44.78 -0.32
N VAL A 21 25.51 -44.47 -1.59
CA VAL A 21 26.42 -44.64 -2.73
C VAL A 21 27.38 -43.46 -2.78
N THR A 22 28.65 -43.71 -2.46
CA THR A 22 29.77 -42.79 -2.67
C THR A 22 30.29 -42.91 -4.11
N LYS A 23 30.08 -41.88 -4.94
CA LYS A 23 30.81 -41.73 -6.22
C LYS A 23 31.99 -40.79 -6.03
N LYS A 24 33.19 -41.38 -6.00
CA LYS A 24 34.48 -40.70 -6.18
C LYS A 24 34.57 -40.16 -7.61
N ILE A 25 34.82 -38.86 -7.77
CA ILE A 25 35.38 -38.29 -8.99
C ILE A 25 36.72 -37.65 -8.61
N LYS A 26 37.72 -37.94 -9.44
CA LYS A 26 39.15 -37.72 -9.23
C LYS A 26 39.51 -36.24 -9.24
N LEU A 27 40.30 -35.81 -8.25
CA LEU A 27 41.11 -34.59 -8.32
C LEU A 27 42.19 -34.79 -9.39
N ASN A 28 42.33 -33.82 -10.29
CA ASN A 28 43.58 -33.58 -11.00
C ASN A 28 44.31 -32.45 -10.30
N GLU A 29 45.57 -32.72 -9.99
CA GLU A 29 46.56 -31.81 -9.43
C GLU A 29 46.90 -30.70 -10.43
N TYR A 30 46.95 -29.46 -9.95
CA TYR A 30 47.72 -28.38 -10.59
C TYR A 30 48.48 -27.64 -9.48
N LYS A 31 49.80 -27.65 -9.58
CA LYS A 31 50.72 -26.91 -8.69
C LYS A 31 50.98 -25.50 -9.25
N PRO A 32 51.34 -24.54 -8.39
CA PRO A 32 51.37 -23.12 -8.73
C PRO A 32 52.71 -22.73 -9.36
N ASP A 33 52.68 -21.74 -10.26
CA ASP A 33 53.85 -20.94 -10.59
C ASP A 33 53.60 -19.49 -10.16
N GLU A 34 54.47 -19.01 -9.28
CA GLU A 34 54.65 -17.62 -8.92
C GLU A 34 55.45 -16.91 -10.02
N SER A 35 54.92 -15.83 -10.58
CA SER A 35 55.75 -14.70 -11.03
C SER A 35 54.92 -13.45 -11.29
N GLY A 36 55.25 -12.38 -10.57
CA GLY A 36 55.49 -11.07 -11.20
C GLY A 36 54.30 -10.14 -11.45
N ALA A 37 54.15 -9.22 -10.51
CA ALA A 37 53.55 -7.88 -10.52
C ALA A 37 53.34 -7.08 -11.85
N ALA A 38 52.41 -6.12 -11.71
CA ALA A 38 52.12 -4.89 -12.50
C ALA A 38 51.21 -5.12 -13.72
N ASN A 39 50.06 -4.46 -13.88
CA ASN A 39 49.87 -3.01 -13.86
C ASN A 39 48.38 -2.64 -13.77
N SER A 40 48.14 -1.44 -13.22
CA SER A 40 46.87 -0.75 -13.04
C SER A 40 46.31 -0.12 -14.32
N ASP A 41 45.03 0.30 -14.22
CA ASP A 41 44.30 1.35 -14.95
C ASP A 41 43.02 0.82 -15.64
N GLN A 42 41.83 1.43 -15.57
CA GLN A 42 41.35 2.73 -15.06
C GLN A 42 39.81 2.69 -15.00
N LEU A 43 39.20 3.27 -13.97
CA LEU A 43 37.82 3.79 -13.98
C LEU A 43 37.86 5.20 -13.37
N PRO A 44 37.04 6.16 -13.85
CA PRO A 44 37.34 7.58 -13.74
C PRO A 44 36.99 8.17 -12.36
N LYS A 45 37.88 9.06 -11.92
CA LYS A 45 37.76 9.93 -10.74
C LYS A 45 36.60 10.92 -10.90
N LYS A 46 35.84 11.14 -9.83
CA LYS A 46 35.20 12.43 -9.55
C LYS A 46 36.05 13.14 -8.51
N GLU A 47 36.50 14.34 -8.85
CA GLU A 47 37.20 15.25 -7.95
C GLU A 47 36.16 15.98 -7.09
N ASP A 48 36.37 15.94 -5.78
CA ASP A 48 35.87 16.90 -4.82
C ASP A 48 36.83 18.10 -4.85
N ASP A 49 36.31 19.31 -5.03
CA ASP A 49 37.01 20.55 -4.70
C ASP A 49 36.10 21.38 -3.79
N ASP A 50 36.55 21.54 -2.56
CA ASP A 50 35.97 22.38 -1.52
C ASP A 50 37.10 23.28 -1.01
N LYS A 51 36.96 24.60 -1.15
CA LYS A 51 37.78 25.62 -0.47
C LYS A 51 37.14 27.03 -0.54
N ASN A 52 36.58 27.41 0.62
CA ASN A 52 36.64 28.69 1.36
C ASN A 52 36.79 30.06 0.67
N GLU A 53 35.93 31.00 1.08
CA GLU A 53 36.20 32.29 1.80
C GLU A 53 34.88 33.12 1.82
N SER A 54 34.16 33.26 2.95
CA SER A 54 34.22 34.27 4.04
C SER A 54 33.71 35.69 3.71
N GLU A 55 32.72 36.11 4.52
CA GLU A 55 32.36 37.48 4.98
C GLU A 55 31.96 38.55 3.94
N ASP A 56 30.73 39.08 3.99
CA ASP A 56 30.39 40.23 4.85
C ASP A 56 28.92 40.70 4.69
N ASP A 57 28.45 41.33 5.77
CA ASP A 57 27.10 41.84 6.08
C ASP A 57 26.59 43.05 5.27
N LYS A 58 25.30 43.34 5.52
CA LYS A 58 24.52 44.62 5.39
C LYS A 58 23.72 44.78 4.09
N ALA A 59 22.53 45.37 4.08
CA ALA A 59 21.53 45.83 5.05
C ALA A 59 20.34 46.35 4.23
N ASP A 60 19.21 46.58 4.91
CA ASP A 60 18.12 47.51 4.55
C ASP A 60 17.18 47.10 3.39
N GLU A 61 15.86 47.24 3.48
CA GLU A 61 15.05 48.04 4.40
C GLU A 61 13.59 47.54 4.39
N ASN A 62 12.95 47.66 5.56
CA ASN A 62 11.52 47.53 5.82
C ASN A 62 10.77 48.81 5.36
N ASP A 63 9.46 48.67 5.15
CA ASP A 63 8.44 49.57 5.74
C ASP A 63 7.08 48.86 5.59
N GLU A 64 6.55 48.22 6.64
CA GLU A 64 5.67 48.79 7.67
C GLU A 64 4.48 49.59 7.10
N ASN A 65 3.24 49.13 7.34
CA ASN A 65 2.53 49.62 8.53
C ASN A 65 1.27 48.80 8.86
N ASP A 66 1.13 48.58 10.15
CA ASP A 66 0.06 47.88 10.85
C ASP A 66 -0.85 48.92 11.53
N SER A 67 -2.17 48.75 11.53
CA SER A 67 -3.00 49.41 12.54
C SER A 67 -4.34 48.69 12.81
N LYS A 68 -4.31 48.03 13.96
CA LYS A 68 -5.35 47.64 14.93
C LYS A 68 -6.70 48.41 14.99
N LEU A 69 -7.71 47.61 15.39
CA LEU A 69 -8.83 47.83 16.34
C LEU A 69 -10.16 48.50 15.86
N SER A 70 -11.24 47.71 16.01
CA SER A 70 -12.71 47.97 16.02
C SER A 70 -13.16 49.07 17.02
N PRO A 71 -14.34 49.75 16.93
CA PRO A 71 -15.70 49.14 16.91
C PRO A 71 -16.89 49.91 16.22
N VAL A 72 -18.00 49.17 16.02
CA VAL A 72 -19.44 49.52 16.00
C VAL A 72 -19.93 50.85 15.36
N SER A 73 -20.77 50.76 14.32
CA SER A 73 -22.13 51.36 14.25
C SER A 73 -22.83 51.09 12.91
N SER A 74 -24.09 50.65 12.97
CA SER A 74 -25.09 50.74 11.89
C SER A 74 -25.85 52.08 12.04
N PRO A 75 -26.57 52.62 11.02
CA PRO A 75 -27.90 52.08 10.67
C PRO A 75 -28.40 52.25 9.21
N ASN A 76 -29.40 51.41 8.87
CA ASN A 76 -30.52 51.59 7.91
C ASN A 76 -30.19 51.82 6.40
N GLU A 77 -30.89 51.25 5.42
CA GLU A 77 -32.34 51.13 5.24
C GLU A 77 -32.72 49.91 4.35
N THR A 78 -33.87 49.28 4.67
CA THR A 78 -34.97 48.72 3.82
C THR A 78 -34.64 48.17 2.42
N ALA A 79 -35.23 47.10 1.88
CA ALA A 79 -36.29 46.16 2.24
C ALA A 79 -36.25 45.09 1.12
N ASP A 80 -36.51 43.83 1.46
CA ASP A 80 -37.53 43.01 0.80
C ASP A 80 -37.47 41.58 1.36
N LEU A 81 -38.60 41.19 1.93
CA LEU A 81 -38.85 39.90 2.53
C LEU A 81 -39.27 38.95 1.40
N ASP A 82 -38.35 38.07 0.98
CA ASP A 82 -38.72 36.82 0.33
C ASP A 82 -38.36 35.65 1.25
N ALA A 83 -39.32 34.74 1.36
CA ALA A 83 -39.36 33.65 2.32
C ALA A 83 -38.10 32.74 2.24
N PRO A 84 -37.66 32.16 3.36
CA PRO A 84 -36.52 31.26 3.34
C PRO A 84 -36.92 30.00 2.58
N GLU A 85 -36.32 29.81 1.39
CA GLU A 85 -36.16 28.48 0.82
C GLU A 85 -35.55 27.61 1.92
N THR A 86 -36.30 26.57 2.30
CA THR A 86 -35.82 25.54 3.20
C THR A 86 -34.52 24.98 2.65
N VAL A 87 -33.40 25.39 3.26
CA VAL A 87 -32.09 24.81 3.04
C VAL A 87 -32.18 23.36 3.49
N VAL A 88 -32.44 22.46 2.53
CA VAL A 88 -32.35 21.02 2.74
C VAL A 88 -30.86 20.73 2.99
N PRO A 89 -30.46 20.07 4.08
CA PRO A 89 -29.06 19.87 4.40
C PRO A 89 -28.35 19.06 3.30
N ASP A 90 -27.12 19.46 2.98
CA ASP A 90 -26.21 18.92 1.94
C ASP A 90 -25.78 17.44 2.13
N GLU A 91 -26.45 16.69 3.02
CA GLU A 91 -26.08 15.32 3.41
C GLU A 91 -26.55 14.24 2.42
N GLU A 92 -27.58 14.51 1.62
CA GLU A 92 -28.16 13.51 0.69
C GLU A 92 -27.52 13.49 -0.71
N LYS A 93 -26.64 14.45 -1.02
CA LYS A 93 -26.05 14.57 -2.37
C LYS A 93 -25.22 13.32 -2.72
N GLY A 94 -25.67 12.58 -3.73
CA GLY A 94 -25.01 11.36 -4.21
C GLY A 94 -25.43 10.06 -3.52
N THR A 95 -26.42 10.07 -2.63
CA THR A 95 -27.00 8.85 -2.07
C THR A 95 -28.03 8.26 -3.03
N VAL A 96 -27.74 7.08 -3.58
CA VAL A 96 -28.66 6.34 -4.43
C VAL A 96 -29.40 5.27 -3.63
N LYS A 97 -30.66 5.06 -3.99
CA LYS A 97 -31.47 3.94 -3.52
C LYS A 97 -31.47 2.85 -4.58
N PHE A 98 -31.37 1.60 -4.16
CA PHE A 98 -31.52 0.46 -5.05
C PHE A 98 -32.22 -0.69 -4.33
N GLU A 99 -32.99 -1.47 -5.08
CA GLU A 99 -33.68 -2.64 -4.56
C GLU A 99 -32.84 -3.90 -4.76
N PHE A 100 -32.79 -4.75 -3.74
CA PHE A 100 -32.23 -6.09 -3.83
C PHE A 100 -33.02 -7.04 -2.94
N ASP A 101 -33.50 -8.15 -3.49
CA ASP A 101 -34.30 -9.15 -2.77
C ASP A 101 -35.52 -8.56 -2.03
N GLY A 102 -36.22 -7.61 -2.67
CA GLY A 102 -37.40 -6.94 -2.12
C GLY A 102 -37.10 -5.93 -1.00
N VAL A 103 -35.83 -5.60 -0.75
CA VAL A 103 -35.41 -4.63 0.28
C VAL A 103 -34.72 -3.44 -0.39
N GLU A 104 -35.11 -2.22 0.01
CA GLU A 104 -34.45 -0.99 -0.41
C GLU A 104 -33.16 -0.76 0.39
N TYR A 105 -32.05 -0.54 -0.32
CA TYR A 105 -30.75 -0.19 0.23
C TYR A 105 -30.36 1.23 -0.19
N LYS A 106 -29.69 1.95 0.73
CA LYS A 106 -29.09 3.26 0.46
C LYS A 106 -27.58 3.12 0.30
N PHE A 107 -27.01 3.73 -0.73
CA PHE A 107 -25.58 3.73 -0.99
C PHE A 107 -25.10 5.10 -1.47
N LYS A 108 -24.05 5.64 -0.83
CA LYS A 108 -23.44 6.89 -1.25
C LYS A 108 -22.42 6.63 -2.36
N GLU A 109 -22.74 7.05 -3.58
CA GLU A 109 -21.84 6.95 -4.72
C GLU A 109 -20.74 8.01 -4.66
N ARG A 110 -19.58 7.70 -5.25
CA ARG A 110 -18.46 8.64 -5.35
C ARG A 110 -18.73 9.64 -6.46
N ALA A 111 -18.18 10.85 -6.33
CA ALA A 111 -18.33 11.92 -7.32
C ALA A 111 -18.02 11.48 -8.76
N SER A 112 -16.94 10.73 -8.97
CA SER A 112 -16.55 10.20 -10.28
C SER A 112 -17.59 9.25 -10.90
N VAL A 113 -18.31 8.47 -10.10
CA VAL A 113 -19.39 7.58 -10.57
C VAL A 113 -20.60 8.40 -10.99
N ILE A 114 -20.93 9.43 -10.20
CA ILE A 114 -22.05 10.34 -10.48
C ILE A 114 -21.78 11.11 -11.78
N GLU A 115 -20.58 11.66 -11.94
CA GLU A 115 -20.18 12.38 -13.16
C GLU A 115 -20.23 11.50 -14.42
N GLU A 116 -19.90 10.21 -14.31
CA GLU A 116 -20.01 9.27 -15.43
C GLU A 116 -21.48 9.03 -15.79
N LYS A 117 -22.35 8.82 -14.80
CA LYS A 117 -23.79 8.62 -15.02
C LYS A 117 -24.46 9.85 -15.64
N GLU A 118 -24.03 11.04 -15.22
CA GLU A 118 -24.46 12.32 -15.81
C GLU A 118 -23.84 12.56 -17.21
N GLY A 119 -22.94 11.68 -17.65
CA GLY A 119 -22.28 11.76 -18.95
C GLY A 119 -21.28 12.91 -19.08
N LYS A 120 -20.82 13.50 -17.96
CA LYS A 120 -19.80 14.56 -17.90
C LYS A 120 -18.40 14.01 -18.18
N ILE A 121 -18.16 12.77 -17.74
CA ILE A 121 -16.94 12.02 -18.03
C ILE A 121 -17.30 10.70 -18.72
N GLU A 122 -16.31 10.10 -19.35
CA GLU A 122 -16.38 8.77 -19.94
C GLU A 122 -15.02 8.08 -19.87
N PHE A 123 -15.04 6.75 -19.89
CA PHE A 123 -13.86 5.90 -19.91
C PHE A 123 -13.70 5.32 -21.30
N ARG A 124 -12.56 5.61 -21.95
CA ARG A 124 -12.29 5.16 -23.31
C ARG A 124 -10.99 4.38 -23.36
N VAL A 125 -11.02 3.22 -24.02
CA VAL A 125 -9.81 2.48 -24.34
C VAL A 125 -9.34 2.91 -25.72
N VAL A 126 -8.13 3.44 -25.80
CA VAL A 126 -7.52 3.98 -27.01
C VAL A 126 -6.15 3.36 -27.23
N ASN A 127 -5.74 3.25 -28.50
CA ASN A 127 -4.39 2.90 -28.92
C ASN A 127 -3.99 3.75 -30.13
N ASN A 128 -2.74 3.62 -30.57
CA ASN A 128 -2.27 4.30 -31.76
C ASN A 128 -2.74 3.59 -33.04
N ASP A 129 -3.96 3.90 -33.46
CA ASP A 129 -4.58 3.42 -34.71
C ASP A 129 -4.51 4.46 -35.85
N ASN A 130 -3.70 5.52 -35.69
CA ASN A 130 -3.64 6.71 -36.54
C ASN A 130 -4.94 7.54 -36.61
N SER A 131 -5.94 7.30 -35.76
CA SER A 131 -7.10 8.19 -35.63
C SER A 131 -6.70 9.52 -34.99
N LYS A 132 -7.18 10.64 -35.55
CA LYS A 132 -6.95 11.98 -35.00
C LYS A 132 -7.44 12.08 -33.54
N GLU A 133 -8.60 11.50 -33.25
CA GLU A 133 -9.20 11.57 -31.91
C GLU A 133 -8.38 10.76 -30.90
N ASN A 134 -7.98 9.54 -31.25
CA ASN A 134 -7.14 8.71 -30.38
C ASN A 134 -5.76 9.34 -30.16
N LEU A 135 -5.15 9.89 -31.21
CA LEU A 135 -3.88 10.62 -31.08
C LEU A 135 -4.01 11.84 -30.16
N MET A 136 -5.13 12.57 -30.19
CA MET A 136 -5.38 13.67 -29.25
C MET A 136 -5.48 13.17 -27.80
N VAL A 137 -6.22 12.08 -27.56
CA VAL A 137 -6.34 11.48 -26.22
C VAL A 137 -5.00 10.95 -25.71
N LEU A 138 -4.26 10.22 -26.55
CA LEU A 138 -2.92 9.72 -26.23
C LEU A 138 -1.93 10.87 -25.96
N THR A 139 -2.01 11.97 -26.71
CA THR A 139 -1.20 13.16 -26.46
C THR A 139 -1.52 13.78 -25.10
N GLY A 140 -2.81 13.86 -24.74
CA GLY A 140 -3.26 14.33 -23.43
C GLY A 140 -2.73 13.45 -22.30
N LEU A 141 -2.84 12.12 -22.45
CA LEU A 141 -2.29 11.16 -21.49
C LEU A 141 -0.78 11.28 -21.34
N LYS A 142 -0.04 11.32 -22.46
CA LYS A 142 1.41 11.52 -22.48
C LYS A 142 1.79 12.76 -21.68
N ASN A 143 1.11 13.89 -21.88
CA ASN A 143 1.39 15.12 -21.16
C ASN A 143 1.11 15.00 -19.65
N ILE A 144 0.06 14.27 -19.24
CA ILE A 144 -0.21 13.99 -17.83
C ILE A 144 0.88 13.11 -17.24
N PHE A 145 1.24 12.00 -17.89
CA PHE A 145 2.30 11.11 -17.41
C PHE A 145 3.64 11.84 -17.28
N GLN A 146 4.01 12.67 -18.27
CA GLN A 146 5.25 13.47 -18.22
C GLN A 146 5.28 14.47 -17.05
N LYS A 147 4.12 14.94 -16.58
CA LYS A 147 4.02 15.85 -15.43
C LYS A 147 3.96 15.10 -14.10
N GLN A 148 3.21 14.00 -14.04
CA GLN A 148 2.95 13.26 -12.80
C GLN A 148 4.04 12.21 -12.48
N LEU A 149 4.85 11.82 -13.47
CA LEU A 149 5.94 10.84 -13.33
C LEU A 149 7.29 11.50 -13.68
N PRO A 150 7.80 12.45 -12.86
CA PRO A 150 9.01 13.23 -13.19
C PRO A 150 10.28 12.40 -13.25
N LYS A 151 10.31 11.22 -12.61
CA LYS A 151 11.44 10.27 -12.66
C LYS A 151 11.54 9.51 -13.98
N MET A 152 10.48 9.50 -14.79
CA MET A 152 10.43 8.78 -16.06
C MET A 152 10.85 9.71 -17.22
N PRO A 153 11.78 9.30 -18.09
CA PRO A 153 12.18 10.12 -19.23
C PRO A 153 11.01 10.45 -20.16
N LYS A 154 10.94 11.70 -20.63
CA LYS A 154 9.80 12.20 -21.42
C LYS A 154 9.65 11.46 -22.75
N GLU A 155 10.78 11.15 -23.39
CA GLU A 155 10.87 10.39 -24.64
C GLU A 155 10.44 8.94 -24.42
N TYR A 156 10.79 8.35 -23.26
CA TYR A 156 10.38 7.00 -22.89
C TYR A 156 8.86 6.89 -22.76
N ILE A 157 8.24 7.83 -22.05
CA ILE A 157 6.78 7.91 -21.92
C ILE A 157 6.13 8.04 -23.30
N ALA A 158 6.59 8.98 -24.13
CA ALA A 158 6.04 9.19 -25.46
C ALA A 158 6.12 7.93 -26.33
N ARG A 159 7.27 7.25 -26.31
CA ARG A 159 7.49 6.03 -27.09
C ARG A 159 6.51 4.93 -26.73
N LEU A 160 6.25 4.69 -25.44
CA LEU A 160 5.35 3.62 -25.01
C LEU A 160 3.86 4.00 -25.12
N VAL A 161 3.49 5.25 -24.86
CA VAL A 161 2.09 5.70 -25.02
C VAL A 161 1.64 5.63 -26.48
N TYR A 162 2.54 5.88 -27.44
CA TYR A 162 2.24 5.77 -28.87
C TYR A 162 2.58 4.41 -29.49
N ASP A 163 3.09 3.46 -28.70
CA ASP A 163 3.37 2.11 -29.17
C ASP A 163 2.06 1.36 -29.46
N ARG A 164 1.97 0.70 -30.61
CA ARG A 164 0.74 0.03 -31.05
C ARG A 164 0.39 -1.22 -30.25
N ASN A 165 1.35 -1.80 -29.54
CA ASN A 165 1.15 -2.94 -28.66
C ASN A 165 0.71 -2.52 -27.24
N HIS A 166 0.64 -1.21 -26.98
CA HIS A 166 0.14 -0.67 -25.72
C HIS A 166 -1.27 -0.12 -25.92
N LEU A 167 -2.11 -0.37 -24.91
CA LEU A 167 -3.45 0.16 -24.80
C LEU A 167 -3.48 1.17 -23.68
N SER A 168 -4.28 2.21 -23.81
CA SER A 168 -4.50 3.18 -22.76
C SER A 168 -5.97 3.32 -22.45
N MET A 169 -6.36 3.10 -21.20
CA MET A 169 -7.67 3.48 -20.70
C MET A 169 -7.59 4.91 -20.18
N ALA A 170 -8.28 5.84 -20.86
CA ALA A 170 -8.33 7.25 -20.53
C ALA A 170 -9.64 7.61 -19.83
N VAL A 171 -9.56 8.48 -18.84
CA VAL A 171 -10.69 9.24 -18.30
C VAL A 171 -10.79 10.54 -19.08
N VAL A 172 -11.87 10.71 -19.82
CA VAL A 172 -12.10 11.88 -20.68
C VAL A 172 -13.31 12.65 -20.15
N ARG A 173 -13.12 13.93 -19.86
CA ARG A 173 -14.21 14.87 -19.60
C ARG A 173 -14.65 15.50 -20.92
N LYS A 174 -15.95 15.52 -21.19
CA LYS A 174 -16.47 16.10 -22.43
C LYS A 174 -16.10 17.59 -22.55
N PRO A 175 -15.75 18.09 -23.75
CA PRO A 175 -15.82 17.38 -25.04
C PRO A 175 -14.66 16.41 -25.33
N LEU A 176 -13.42 16.69 -24.92
CA LEU A 176 -12.27 15.78 -25.13
C LEU A 176 -11.08 16.07 -24.19
N THR A 177 -11.36 16.55 -22.97
CA THR A 177 -10.32 16.90 -22.00
C THR A 177 -9.88 15.65 -21.23
N VAL A 178 -8.62 15.27 -21.37
CA VAL A 178 -8.06 14.11 -20.65
C VAL A 178 -7.82 14.48 -19.18
N VAL A 179 -8.41 13.69 -18.28
CA VAL A 179 -8.28 13.86 -16.82
C VAL A 179 -7.17 12.96 -16.25
N GLY A 180 -6.97 11.79 -16.85
CA GLY A 180 -5.98 10.81 -16.41
C GLY A 180 -6.14 9.49 -17.15
N GLY A 181 -5.31 8.51 -16.84
CA GLY A 181 -5.40 7.21 -17.48
C GLY A 181 -4.40 6.17 -17.00
N ILE A 182 -4.57 4.96 -17.51
CA ILE A 182 -3.67 3.83 -17.35
C ILE A 182 -3.22 3.35 -18.72
N THR A 183 -1.92 3.32 -18.96
CA THR A 183 -1.33 2.65 -20.12
C THR A 183 -0.87 1.27 -19.69
N TYR A 184 -1.31 0.24 -20.40
CA TYR A 184 -0.99 -1.16 -20.11
C TYR A 184 -0.65 -1.92 -21.40
N ARG A 185 0.13 -2.98 -21.25
CA ARG A 185 0.52 -3.89 -22.33
C ARG A 185 -0.07 -5.28 -22.04
N PRO A 186 -1.05 -5.75 -22.83
CA PRO A 186 -1.64 -7.07 -22.63
C PRO A 186 -0.72 -8.19 -23.16
N PHE A 187 -0.60 -9.28 -22.40
CA PHE A 187 0.02 -10.54 -22.83
C PHE A 187 -1.05 -11.64 -22.77
N ASN A 188 -1.99 -11.61 -23.71
CA ASN A 188 -3.18 -12.49 -23.72
C ASN A 188 -2.81 -13.98 -23.61
N GLU A 189 -1.79 -14.43 -24.34
CA GLU A 189 -1.31 -15.83 -24.32
C GLU A 189 -0.75 -16.26 -22.97
N ARG A 190 -0.33 -15.30 -22.14
CA ARG A 190 0.28 -15.52 -20.82
C ARG A 190 -0.66 -15.20 -19.67
N GLY A 191 -1.88 -14.73 -19.97
CA GLY A 191 -2.92 -14.44 -18.99
C GLY A 191 -2.65 -13.23 -18.08
N PHE A 192 -1.69 -12.37 -18.40
CA PHE A 192 -1.39 -11.17 -17.60
C PHE A 192 -1.29 -9.89 -18.46
N ALA A 193 -1.43 -8.72 -17.85
CA ALA A 193 -1.05 -7.44 -18.45
C ALA A 193 -0.02 -6.71 -17.57
N GLU A 194 0.90 -6.01 -18.22
CA GLU A 194 1.81 -5.07 -17.57
C GLU A 194 1.14 -3.69 -17.49
N ILE A 195 0.97 -3.13 -16.29
CA ILE A 195 0.60 -1.73 -16.13
C ILE A 195 1.88 -0.92 -16.16
N VAL A 196 2.04 -0.13 -17.24
CA VAL A 196 3.24 0.65 -17.53
C VAL A 196 3.15 2.03 -16.88
N PHE A 197 2.02 2.73 -17.07
CA PHE A 197 1.78 4.05 -16.49
C PHE A 197 0.40 4.12 -15.86
N CYS A 198 0.30 4.79 -14.72
CA CYS A 198 -0.97 5.07 -14.05
C CYS A 198 -0.87 6.46 -13.40
N ALA A 199 -1.66 7.42 -13.88
CA ALA A 199 -1.67 8.77 -13.32
C ALA A 199 -3.00 9.48 -13.56
N ILE A 200 -3.35 10.35 -12.62
CA ILE A 200 -4.48 11.29 -12.71
C ILE A 200 -3.90 12.71 -12.60
N SER A 201 -4.44 13.65 -13.36
CA SER A 201 -4.09 15.07 -13.26
C SER A 201 -4.20 15.55 -11.82
N SER A 202 -3.19 16.29 -11.33
CA SER A 202 -3.14 16.80 -9.96
C SER A 202 -4.37 17.63 -9.57
N THR A 203 -4.93 18.39 -10.52
CA THR A 203 -6.15 19.20 -10.32
C THR A 203 -7.40 18.37 -10.02
N GLU A 204 -7.37 17.07 -10.34
CA GLU A 204 -8.51 16.15 -10.26
C GLU A 204 -8.21 14.96 -9.31
N GLN A 205 -7.10 15.00 -8.58
CA GLN A 205 -6.79 13.98 -7.58
C GLN A 205 -7.78 14.03 -6.41
N VAL A 206 -7.83 12.96 -5.60
CA VAL A 206 -8.72 12.81 -4.43
C VAL A 206 -10.23 12.65 -4.75
N ARG A 207 -10.69 12.96 -5.96
CA ARG A 207 -12.10 12.76 -6.41
C ARG A 207 -12.50 11.31 -6.71
N GLY A 208 -11.59 10.36 -6.45
CA GLY A 208 -11.83 8.93 -6.62
C GLY A 208 -11.64 8.38 -8.04
N TYR A 209 -11.24 9.21 -9.01
CA TYR A 209 -11.03 8.77 -10.41
C TYR A 209 -10.04 7.61 -10.53
N GLY A 210 -8.96 7.56 -9.75
CA GLY A 210 -7.98 6.48 -9.83
C GLY A 210 -8.59 5.10 -9.52
N ALA A 211 -9.35 5.01 -8.42
CA ALA A 211 -10.04 3.76 -8.07
C ALA A 211 -11.12 3.40 -9.10
N HIS A 212 -11.85 4.39 -9.61
CA HIS A 212 -12.89 4.18 -10.62
C HIS A 212 -12.29 3.68 -11.95
N LEU A 213 -11.18 4.29 -12.37
CA LEU A 213 -10.40 3.90 -13.54
C LEU A 213 -9.86 2.46 -13.43
N MET A 214 -9.33 2.07 -12.26
CA MET A 214 -8.85 0.71 -12.06
C MET A 214 -10.00 -0.32 -12.10
N ASN A 215 -11.17 0.02 -11.56
CA ASN A 215 -12.35 -0.85 -11.63
C ASN A 215 -12.82 -1.03 -13.08
N HIS A 216 -12.88 0.06 -13.86
CA HIS A 216 -13.15 0.02 -15.29
C HIS A 216 -12.13 -0.84 -16.03
N LEU A 217 -10.84 -0.70 -15.74
CA LEU A 217 -9.78 -1.49 -16.37
C LEU A 217 -9.93 -2.99 -16.08
N LYS A 218 -10.17 -3.35 -14.82
CA LYS A 218 -10.36 -4.75 -14.42
C LYS A 218 -11.57 -5.38 -15.11
N ASP A 219 -12.70 -4.69 -15.12
CA ASP A 219 -13.93 -5.19 -15.75
C ASP A 219 -13.78 -5.26 -17.28
N TYR A 220 -13.15 -4.26 -17.90
CA TYR A 220 -12.89 -4.24 -19.34
C TYR A 220 -11.98 -5.40 -19.76
N VAL A 221 -10.83 -5.56 -19.12
CA VAL A 221 -9.84 -6.58 -19.47
C VAL A 221 -10.41 -7.98 -19.29
N ARG A 222 -11.16 -8.23 -18.21
CA ARG A 222 -11.81 -9.54 -17.98
C ARG A 222 -12.93 -9.86 -18.97
N ASN A 223 -13.64 -8.85 -19.45
CA ASN A 223 -14.72 -9.05 -20.42
C ASN A 223 -14.21 -9.21 -21.86
N THR A 224 -12.99 -8.73 -22.15
CA THR A 224 -12.46 -8.66 -23.52
C THR A 224 -11.26 -9.58 -23.78
N SER A 225 -10.68 -10.17 -22.73
CA SER A 225 -9.44 -10.95 -22.83
C SER A 225 -9.37 -12.06 -21.75
N PRO A 226 -8.49 -13.07 -21.90
CA PRO A 226 -8.28 -14.11 -20.89
C PRO A 226 -7.43 -13.65 -19.69
N ILE A 227 -7.09 -12.36 -19.61
CA ILE A 227 -6.15 -11.83 -18.62
C ILE A 227 -6.81 -11.82 -17.23
N MET A 228 -6.10 -12.42 -16.26
CA MET A 228 -6.52 -12.50 -14.85
C MET A 228 -5.54 -11.82 -13.89
N TYR A 229 -4.35 -11.45 -14.38
CA TYR A 229 -3.28 -10.88 -13.56
C TYR A 229 -2.81 -9.53 -14.10
N PHE A 230 -2.55 -8.59 -13.19
CA PHE A 230 -1.79 -7.38 -13.51
C PHE A 230 -0.45 -7.41 -12.79
N LEU A 231 0.60 -7.06 -13.51
CA LEU A 231 1.94 -6.83 -12.98
C LEU A 231 2.32 -5.36 -13.19
N THR A 232 2.98 -4.76 -12.22
CA THR A 232 3.43 -3.37 -12.31
C THR A 232 4.63 -3.12 -11.43
N TYR A 233 5.50 -2.22 -11.84
CA TYR A 233 6.50 -1.62 -10.95
C TYR A 233 5.93 -0.34 -10.37
N ALA A 234 5.69 -0.35 -9.05
CA ALA A 234 5.15 0.78 -8.33
C ALA A 234 6.26 1.56 -7.63
N ASP A 235 6.29 2.89 -7.82
CA ASP A 235 7.08 3.78 -6.99
C ASP A 235 6.60 3.73 -5.53
N ASN A 236 7.49 4.04 -4.58
CA ASN A 236 7.19 4.01 -3.14
C ASN A 236 5.93 4.82 -2.75
N TYR A 237 5.69 5.97 -3.41
CA TYR A 237 4.50 6.79 -3.18
C TYR A 237 3.20 6.17 -3.70
N ALA A 238 3.29 5.26 -4.68
CA ALA A 238 2.14 4.62 -5.32
C ALA A 238 1.77 3.26 -4.70
N ILE A 239 2.65 2.65 -3.89
CA ILE A 239 2.41 1.34 -3.25
C ILE A 239 1.07 1.35 -2.49
N GLY A 240 0.79 2.40 -1.72
CA GLY A 240 -0.47 2.51 -0.96
C GLY A 240 -1.71 2.54 -1.86
N TYR A 241 -1.63 3.18 -3.03
CA TYR A 241 -2.70 3.15 -4.03
C TYR A 241 -2.90 1.74 -4.58
N PHE A 242 -1.83 1.09 -5.04
CA PHE A 242 -1.90 -0.26 -5.60
C PHE A 242 -2.37 -1.29 -4.58
N LYS A 243 -1.92 -1.23 -3.32
CA LYS A 243 -2.44 -2.05 -2.21
C LYS A 243 -3.96 -1.90 -2.06
N LYS A 244 -4.48 -0.67 -2.08
CA LYS A 244 -5.94 -0.40 -2.04
C LYS A 244 -6.68 -0.97 -3.25
N GLN A 245 -6.01 -1.12 -4.38
CA GLN A 245 -6.56 -1.76 -5.58
C GLN A 245 -6.37 -3.29 -5.59
N GLY A 246 -5.91 -3.91 -4.51
CA GLY A 246 -5.73 -5.36 -4.42
C GLY A 246 -4.45 -5.86 -5.09
N PHE A 247 -3.41 -5.02 -5.17
CA PHE A 247 -2.06 -5.47 -5.49
C PHE A 247 -1.31 -5.87 -4.22
N THR A 248 -0.45 -6.87 -4.34
CA THR A 248 0.47 -7.33 -3.30
C THR A 248 1.91 -7.30 -3.82
N LYS A 249 2.89 -7.18 -2.92
CA LYS A 249 4.32 -7.36 -3.24
C LYS A 249 4.68 -8.82 -3.51
N GLU A 250 3.84 -9.75 -3.04
CA GLU A 250 4.04 -11.18 -3.24
C GLU A 250 3.60 -11.59 -4.66
N VAL A 251 4.57 -11.84 -5.53
CA VAL A 251 4.31 -12.29 -6.91
C VAL A 251 4.18 -13.81 -6.92
N THR A 252 2.93 -14.28 -7.00
CA THR A 252 2.62 -15.72 -7.05
C THR A 252 2.68 -16.29 -8.47
N LEU A 253 2.71 -15.44 -9.49
CA LEU A 253 2.85 -15.87 -10.89
C LEU A 253 4.28 -16.37 -11.14
N ASP A 254 4.41 -17.57 -11.71
CA ASP A 254 5.72 -18.19 -12.00
C ASP A 254 6.61 -17.23 -12.80
N LYS A 255 7.86 -17.05 -12.34
CA LYS A 255 8.89 -16.22 -12.99
C LYS A 255 8.95 -16.47 -14.50
N LYS A 256 8.82 -17.71 -14.98
CA LYS A 256 8.85 -18.07 -16.42
C LYS A 256 7.74 -17.43 -17.26
N VAL A 257 6.64 -17.04 -16.62
CA VAL A 257 5.49 -16.43 -17.29
C VAL A 257 5.77 -14.95 -17.63
N TRP A 258 6.48 -14.22 -16.77
CA TRP A 258 6.60 -12.76 -16.89
C TRP A 258 8.04 -12.24 -17.02
N MET A 259 9.04 -13.00 -16.55
CA MET A 259 10.44 -12.60 -16.59
C MET A 259 10.92 -12.44 -18.04
N GLY A 260 11.53 -11.29 -18.35
CA GLY A 260 11.96 -10.90 -19.70
C GLY A 260 10.86 -10.32 -20.59
N TYR A 261 9.60 -10.32 -20.15
CA TYR A 261 8.46 -9.72 -20.89
C TYR A 261 8.13 -8.31 -20.42
N ILE A 262 8.13 -8.09 -19.10
CA ILE A 262 7.90 -6.80 -18.47
C ILE A 262 9.19 -5.99 -18.41
N LYS A 263 9.07 -4.67 -18.23
CA LYS A 263 10.21 -3.78 -18.05
C LYS A 263 10.55 -3.64 -16.57
N ASP A 264 11.83 -3.77 -16.26
CA ASP A 264 12.37 -3.52 -14.93
C ASP A 264 12.63 -2.02 -14.77
N TYR A 265 12.17 -1.45 -13.66
CA TYR A 265 12.37 -0.05 -13.32
C TYR A 265 13.18 0.06 -12.04
N GLU A 266 14.32 0.73 -12.12
CA GLU A 266 15.21 0.95 -10.98
C GLU A 266 14.46 1.73 -9.88
N GLY A 267 14.48 1.20 -8.65
CA GLY A 267 13.78 1.79 -7.50
C GLY A 267 12.26 1.56 -7.48
N GLY A 268 11.69 0.83 -8.44
CA GLY A 268 10.30 0.39 -8.42
C GLY A 268 10.12 -0.93 -7.64
N THR A 269 9.01 -1.06 -6.92
CA THR A 269 8.62 -2.33 -6.29
C THR A 269 7.69 -3.10 -7.23
N LEU A 270 8.08 -4.33 -7.61
CA LEU A 270 7.21 -5.21 -8.38
C LEU A 270 5.98 -5.60 -7.54
N MET A 271 4.79 -5.44 -8.12
CA MET A 271 3.53 -5.78 -7.47
C MET A 271 2.60 -6.54 -8.42
N GLN A 272 1.86 -7.49 -7.87
CA GLN A 272 0.88 -8.31 -8.58
C GLN A 272 -0.54 -8.06 -8.09
N CYS A 273 -1.51 -7.91 -9.00
CA CYS A 273 -2.94 -8.01 -8.71
C CYS A 273 -3.51 -9.26 -9.35
N SER A 274 -4.13 -10.11 -8.54
CA SER A 274 -4.89 -11.28 -9.00
C SER A 274 -6.38 -10.93 -8.98
N MET A 275 -7.01 -10.85 -10.14
CA MET A 275 -8.42 -10.45 -10.23
C MET A 275 -9.36 -11.56 -9.77
N LEU A 276 -10.48 -11.18 -9.16
CA LEU A 276 -11.54 -12.09 -8.76
C LEU A 276 -12.39 -12.46 -9.99
N PRO A 277 -12.73 -13.76 -10.19
CA PRO A 277 -13.28 -14.23 -11.45
C PRO A 277 -14.71 -13.78 -11.75
N LYS A 278 -15.56 -13.65 -10.72
CA LYS A 278 -17.02 -13.45 -10.89
C LYS A 278 -17.55 -12.07 -10.52
N ILE A 279 -16.75 -11.24 -9.85
CA ILE A 279 -17.20 -9.92 -9.38
C ILE A 279 -17.25 -8.93 -10.55
N ARG A 280 -18.16 -7.95 -10.54
CA ARG A 280 -18.00 -6.74 -11.35
C ARG A 280 -17.42 -5.66 -10.45
N TYR A 281 -16.19 -5.22 -10.70
CA TYR A 281 -15.46 -4.30 -9.84
C TYR A 281 -16.14 -2.93 -9.73
N LEU A 282 -16.81 -2.47 -10.79
CA LEU A 282 -17.65 -1.26 -10.74
C LEU A 282 -18.81 -1.36 -9.72
N ASP A 283 -19.30 -2.58 -9.46
CA ASP A 283 -20.36 -2.83 -8.49
C ASP A 283 -19.82 -3.33 -7.13
N ALA A 284 -18.49 -3.43 -6.96
CA ALA A 284 -17.87 -4.02 -5.78
C ALA A 284 -18.33 -3.38 -4.47
N ALA A 285 -18.48 -2.06 -4.43
CA ALA A 285 -18.93 -1.37 -3.23
C ALA A 285 -20.38 -1.71 -2.85
N LYS A 286 -21.27 -1.89 -3.84
CA LYS A 286 -22.65 -2.33 -3.62
C LYS A 286 -22.70 -3.80 -3.20
N ILE A 287 -21.87 -4.65 -3.80
CA ILE A 287 -21.74 -6.06 -3.44
C ILE A 287 -21.28 -6.20 -1.98
N LEU A 288 -20.27 -5.43 -1.56
CA LEU A 288 -19.78 -5.42 -0.18
C LEU A 288 -20.87 -4.94 0.80
N LEU A 289 -21.63 -3.90 0.45
CA LEU A 289 -22.77 -3.44 1.24
C LEU A 289 -23.82 -4.55 1.42
N LEU A 290 -24.16 -5.27 0.34
CA LEU A 290 -25.11 -6.39 0.39
C LEU A 290 -24.59 -7.55 1.24
N GLN A 291 -23.31 -7.89 1.12
CA GLN A 291 -22.66 -8.91 1.95
C GLN A 291 -22.67 -8.53 3.43
N GLU A 292 -22.32 -7.28 3.77
CA GLU A 292 -22.38 -6.78 5.14
C GLU A 292 -23.80 -6.84 5.70
N ALA A 293 -24.80 -6.42 4.92
CA ALA A 293 -26.19 -6.48 5.32
C ALA A 293 -26.68 -7.91 5.56
N ALA A 294 -26.28 -8.87 4.71
CA ALA A 294 -26.60 -10.29 4.88
C ALA A 294 -26.00 -10.85 6.17
N LEU A 295 -24.73 -10.55 6.46
CA LEU A 295 -24.06 -10.94 7.70
C LEU A 295 -24.75 -10.33 8.92
N ARG A 296 -25.03 -9.02 8.90
CA ARG A 296 -25.74 -8.33 9.99
C ARG A 296 -27.15 -8.89 10.21
N ARG A 297 -27.87 -9.25 9.15
CA ARG A 297 -29.19 -9.90 9.24
C ARG A 297 -29.07 -11.25 9.95
N LYS A 298 -28.07 -12.07 9.61
CA LYS A 298 -27.82 -13.34 10.28
C LYS A 298 -27.42 -13.14 11.74
N ILE A 299 -26.51 -12.20 12.03
CA ILE A 299 -26.11 -11.85 13.39
C ILE A 299 -27.34 -11.45 14.22
N ARG A 300 -28.25 -10.64 13.67
CA ARG A 300 -29.49 -10.22 14.36
C ARG A 300 -30.40 -11.38 14.77
N THR A 301 -30.37 -12.52 14.06
CA THR A 301 -31.16 -13.70 14.44
C THR A 301 -30.66 -14.42 15.69
N ILE A 302 -29.40 -14.17 16.08
CA ILE A 302 -28.74 -14.83 17.21
C ILE A 302 -28.44 -13.81 18.33
N SER A 303 -28.01 -12.61 17.93
CA SER A 303 -27.60 -11.53 18.83
C SER A 303 -28.76 -10.59 19.13
N GLN A 304 -28.92 -10.27 20.42
CA GLN A 304 -29.83 -9.27 20.92
C GLN A 304 -29.20 -7.87 21.05
N SER A 305 -27.98 -7.65 20.54
CA SER A 305 -27.27 -6.37 20.67
C SER A 305 -27.99 -5.19 19.98
N HIS A 306 -28.94 -5.48 19.09
CA HIS A 306 -29.76 -4.47 18.41
C HIS A 306 -30.96 -4.00 19.24
N VAL A 307 -31.26 -4.67 20.36
CA VAL A 307 -32.36 -4.31 21.26
C VAL A 307 -31.93 -3.16 22.15
N VAL A 308 -32.54 -1.99 21.98
CA VAL A 308 -32.35 -0.84 22.87
C VAL A 308 -33.12 -1.10 24.16
N ARG A 309 -32.43 -1.01 25.29
CA ARG A 309 -32.99 -1.27 26.62
C ARG A 309 -33.13 0.04 27.39
N ALA A 310 -34.07 0.07 28.34
CA ALA A 310 -34.26 1.25 29.19
C ALA A 310 -32.98 1.58 29.96
N GLY A 311 -32.75 2.88 30.17
CA GLY A 311 -31.64 3.35 30.99
C GLY A 311 -31.77 2.89 32.45
N LEU A 312 -30.63 2.71 33.11
CA LEU A 312 -30.58 2.27 34.51
C LEU A 312 -31.09 3.37 35.44
N GLU A 313 -32.11 3.07 36.24
CA GLU A 313 -32.73 4.05 37.14
C GLU A 313 -31.78 4.54 38.23
N GLN A 314 -30.82 3.70 38.61
CA GLN A 314 -29.79 3.97 39.61
C GLN A 314 -28.85 5.11 39.21
N PHE A 315 -28.79 5.47 37.93
CA PHE A 315 -27.97 6.59 37.43
C PHE A 315 -28.80 7.86 37.16
N ARG A 316 -30.07 7.92 37.61
CA ARG A 316 -30.88 9.15 37.53
C ARG A 316 -30.41 10.24 38.50
N ASP A 317 -29.95 9.85 39.68
CA ASP A 317 -29.37 10.75 40.69
C ASP A 317 -27.84 10.76 40.55
N LEU A 318 -27.32 11.78 39.86
CA LEU A 318 -25.89 11.89 39.55
C LEU A 318 -25.03 12.12 40.80
N ASP A 319 -25.61 12.64 41.88
CA ASP A 319 -24.90 12.93 43.13
C ASP A 319 -24.77 11.67 44.02
N ASN A 320 -25.48 10.58 43.69
CA ASN A 320 -25.52 9.36 44.50
C ASN A 320 -25.45 8.07 43.66
N ILE A 321 -24.41 7.97 42.83
CA ILE A 321 -24.15 6.79 42.00
C ILE A 321 -23.57 5.66 42.84
N LYS A 322 -24.29 4.55 42.95
CA LYS A 322 -23.82 3.32 43.61
C LYS A 322 -23.33 2.29 42.58
N PRO A 323 -22.22 1.58 42.83
CA PRO A 323 -21.81 0.45 42.00
C PRO A 323 -22.92 -0.61 41.91
N ILE A 324 -23.15 -1.12 40.70
CA ILE A 324 -24.16 -2.13 40.40
C ILE A 324 -23.44 -3.38 39.92
N ASP A 325 -23.86 -4.55 40.38
CA ASP A 325 -23.38 -5.82 39.85
C ASP A 325 -23.86 -5.99 38.39
N PRO A 326 -22.94 -6.10 37.41
CA PRO A 326 -23.28 -6.28 35.99
C PRO A 326 -24.27 -7.43 35.73
N MET A 327 -24.25 -8.49 36.54
CA MET A 327 -25.15 -9.64 36.38
C MET A 327 -26.61 -9.35 36.74
N THR A 328 -26.85 -8.28 37.51
CA THR A 328 -28.19 -7.85 37.91
C THR A 328 -28.87 -6.98 36.85
N ILE A 329 -28.11 -6.48 35.87
CA ILE A 329 -28.65 -5.67 34.78
C ILE A 329 -29.36 -6.61 33.80
N PRO A 330 -30.69 -6.52 33.64
CA PRO A 330 -31.45 -7.41 32.75
C PRO A 330 -30.87 -7.42 31.33
N GLY A 331 -30.36 -6.26 30.91
CA GLY A 331 -29.72 -6.09 29.62
C GLY A 331 -28.47 -6.89 29.34
N LEU A 332 -27.59 -6.96 30.32
CA LEU A 332 -26.34 -7.70 30.22
C LEU A 332 -26.61 -9.20 30.33
N LYS A 333 -27.49 -9.59 31.25
CA LYS A 333 -27.90 -10.99 31.45
C LYS A 333 -28.51 -11.61 30.19
N GLU A 334 -29.45 -10.92 29.55
CA GLU A 334 -30.11 -11.41 28.34
C GLU A 334 -29.19 -11.34 27.09
N ALA A 335 -28.24 -10.41 27.06
CA ALA A 335 -27.22 -10.36 26.02
C ALA A 335 -26.19 -11.50 26.11
N GLY A 336 -26.24 -12.31 27.18
CA GLY A 336 -25.27 -13.38 27.41
C GLY A 336 -23.88 -12.85 27.75
N TRP A 337 -23.80 -11.64 28.31
CA TRP A 337 -22.53 -11.05 28.75
C TRP A 337 -21.92 -11.89 29.87
N THR A 338 -20.61 -12.02 29.83
CA THR A 338 -19.81 -12.70 30.85
C THR A 338 -18.60 -11.83 31.21
N PRO A 339 -18.12 -11.87 32.45
CA PRO A 339 -16.90 -11.16 32.86
C PRO A 339 -15.71 -11.48 31.95
N GLU A 340 -15.59 -12.73 31.48
CA GLU A 340 -14.52 -13.16 30.58
C GLU A 340 -14.60 -12.49 29.20
N MET A 341 -15.81 -12.24 28.67
CA MET A 341 -16.00 -11.50 27.41
C MET A 341 -15.57 -10.03 27.55
N ASP A 342 -15.85 -9.41 28.70
CA ASP A 342 -15.43 -8.03 28.99
C ASP A 342 -13.92 -7.93 29.12
N GLU A 343 -13.30 -8.86 29.86
CA GLU A 343 -11.84 -8.94 29.97
C GLU A 343 -11.19 -9.09 28.60
N LEU A 344 -11.74 -9.95 27.73
CA LEU A 344 -11.25 -10.12 26.36
C LEU A 344 -11.43 -8.85 25.51
N ALA A 345 -12.53 -8.13 25.67
CA ALA A 345 -12.80 -6.89 24.95
C ALA A 345 -11.90 -5.73 25.39
N GLN A 346 -11.55 -5.69 26.68
CA GLN A 346 -10.66 -4.69 27.27
C GLN A 346 -9.18 -4.98 26.99
N ARG A 347 -8.82 -6.22 26.62
CA ARG A 347 -7.44 -6.55 26.23
C ARG A 347 -7.03 -5.69 25.02
N PRO A 348 -5.99 -4.85 25.16
CA PRO A 348 -5.54 -4.01 24.06
C PRO A 348 -5.05 -4.90 22.91
N LYS A 349 -5.60 -4.68 21.70
CA LYS A 349 -5.27 -5.46 20.49
C LYS A 349 -3.80 -5.31 20.06
N ARG A 350 -3.16 -4.23 20.48
CA ARG A 350 -1.79 -3.86 20.19
C ARG A 350 -1.08 -3.52 21.51
N GLY A 351 0.21 -3.85 21.59
CA GLY A 351 1.02 -3.45 22.74
C GLY A 351 1.09 -1.93 22.89
N PRO A 352 1.37 -1.42 24.11
CA PRO A 352 1.39 0.02 24.40
C PRO A 352 2.41 0.80 23.56
N HIS A 353 3.44 0.13 23.05
CA HIS A 353 4.55 0.72 22.31
C HIS A 353 4.39 0.65 20.78
N TYR A 354 3.33 0.00 20.29
CA TYR A 354 3.11 -0.28 18.87
C TYR A 354 3.13 1.00 18.02
N ALA A 355 2.40 2.04 18.44
CA ALA A 355 2.28 3.27 17.66
C ALA A 355 3.64 3.98 17.49
N ILE A 356 4.47 3.97 18.53
CA ILE A 356 5.80 4.57 18.51
C ILE A 356 6.73 3.78 17.61
N MET A 357 6.78 2.45 17.76
CA MET A 357 7.55 1.56 16.88
C MET A 357 7.13 1.71 15.41
N GLN A 358 5.83 1.83 15.14
CA GLN A 358 5.30 1.99 13.78
C GLN A 358 5.75 3.31 13.16
N ASN A 359 5.72 4.40 13.93
CA ASN A 359 6.18 5.70 13.46
C ASN A 359 7.70 5.67 13.18
N LEU A 360 8.50 5.17 14.13
CA LEU A 360 9.95 5.02 13.96
C LEU A 360 10.31 4.16 12.75
N LEU A 361 9.64 3.03 12.55
CA LEU A 361 9.87 2.16 11.39
C LEU A 361 9.54 2.87 10.07
N THR A 362 8.44 3.63 10.04
CA THR A 362 8.05 4.41 8.86
C THR A 362 9.09 5.48 8.54
N GLU A 363 9.60 6.20 9.54
CA GLU A 363 10.65 7.19 9.35
C GLU A 363 11.96 6.54 8.86
N LEU A 364 12.33 5.38 9.42
CA LEU A 364 13.51 4.61 8.99
C LEU A 364 13.39 4.18 7.53
N GLN A 365 12.26 3.59 7.13
CA GLN A 365 12.04 3.14 5.75
C GLN A 365 12.08 4.29 4.73
N ASN A 366 11.73 5.52 5.15
CA ASN A 366 11.78 6.70 4.29
C ASN A 366 13.14 7.42 4.28
N HIS A 367 14.07 7.03 5.15
CA HIS A 367 15.39 7.66 5.23
C HIS A 367 16.24 7.35 4.00
N ALA A 368 17.01 8.33 3.48
CA ALA A 368 17.79 8.18 2.24
C ALA A 368 18.86 7.07 2.29
N ALA A 369 19.35 6.73 3.50
CA ALA A 369 20.31 5.64 3.70
C ALA A 369 19.65 4.26 3.89
N ALA A 370 18.31 4.16 3.85
CA ALA A 370 17.60 2.93 4.17
C ALA A 370 17.53 1.93 3.02
N TRP A 371 17.78 2.37 1.77
CA TRP A 371 17.55 1.56 0.56
C TRP A 371 18.17 0.14 0.59
N PRO A 372 19.38 -0.11 1.14
CA PRO A 372 19.94 -1.47 1.19
C PRO A 372 19.25 -2.39 2.20
N PHE A 373 18.50 -1.81 3.13
CA PHE A 373 17.92 -2.48 4.29
C PHE A 373 16.41 -2.63 4.18
N LEU A 374 15.80 -2.15 3.08
CA LEU A 374 14.35 -2.20 2.89
C LEU A 374 13.81 -3.62 2.72
N GLN A 375 14.64 -4.55 2.24
CA GLN A 375 14.28 -5.92 1.92
C GLN A 375 15.40 -6.88 2.38
N PRO A 376 15.10 -8.18 2.57
CA PRO A 376 16.12 -9.19 2.85
C PRO A 376 17.17 -9.25 1.74
N VAL A 377 18.43 -9.51 2.11
CA VAL A 377 19.52 -9.69 1.14
C VAL A 377 19.22 -10.87 0.22
N ASN A 378 19.19 -10.65 -1.10
CA ASN A 378 18.85 -11.70 -2.05
C ASN A 378 19.99 -12.74 -2.16
N ARG A 379 19.71 -14.01 -1.82
CA ARG A 379 20.68 -15.12 -1.94
C ARG A 379 21.16 -15.35 -3.38
N GLU A 380 20.36 -15.02 -4.40
CA GLU A 380 20.77 -15.14 -5.80
C GLU A 380 21.84 -14.08 -6.16
N GLU A 381 21.79 -12.90 -5.54
CA GLU A 381 22.73 -11.80 -5.78
C GLU A 381 23.96 -11.85 -4.87
N VAL A 382 23.79 -12.33 -3.63
CA VAL A 382 24.84 -12.45 -2.62
C VAL A 382 24.84 -13.88 -2.05
N PRO A 383 25.47 -14.85 -2.75
CA PRO A 383 25.33 -16.28 -2.44
C PRO A 383 25.84 -16.70 -1.06
N ASP A 384 26.94 -16.09 -0.61
CA ASP A 384 27.63 -16.43 0.63
C ASP A 384 27.09 -15.68 1.87
N TYR A 385 26.21 -14.69 1.69
CA TYR A 385 25.72 -13.83 2.77
C TYR A 385 25.18 -14.62 3.97
N TYR A 386 24.34 -15.63 3.70
CA TYR A 386 23.70 -16.46 4.73
C TYR A 386 24.64 -17.52 5.34
N GLU A 387 25.84 -17.69 4.78
CA GLU A 387 26.88 -18.51 5.39
C GLU A 387 27.60 -17.71 6.49
N PHE A 388 27.80 -16.41 6.28
CA PHE A 388 28.45 -15.50 7.23
C PHE A 388 27.48 -14.89 8.25
N ILE A 389 26.30 -14.45 7.81
CA ILE A 389 25.27 -13.84 8.66
C ILE A 389 24.28 -14.90 9.15
N LYS A 390 24.29 -15.17 10.46
CA LYS A 390 23.47 -16.22 11.08
C LYS A 390 22.05 -15.79 11.42
N GLU A 391 21.86 -14.51 11.76
CA GLU A 391 20.58 -13.93 12.12
C GLU A 391 20.26 -12.78 11.17
N PRO A 392 19.81 -13.04 9.94
CA PRO A 392 19.48 -12.00 8.97
C PRO A 392 18.28 -11.17 9.45
N MET A 393 18.32 -9.87 9.20
CA MET A 393 17.24 -8.94 9.53
C MET A 393 17.23 -7.78 8.53
N ASP A 394 16.04 -7.23 8.28
CA ASP A 394 15.79 -6.09 7.39
C ASP A 394 14.52 -5.36 7.82
N LEU A 395 14.31 -4.14 7.30
CA LEU A 395 13.20 -3.28 7.71
C LEU A 395 11.82 -3.81 7.31
N SER A 396 11.71 -4.65 6.27
CA SER A 396 10.42 -5.28 5.92
C SER A 396 10.11 -6.49 6.81
N THR A 397 11.12 -7.25 7.21
CA THR A 397 10.95 -8.28 8.25
C THR A 397 10.55 -7.66 9.59
N MET A 398 11.14 -6.52 9.95
CA MET A 398 10.71 -5.75 11.13
C MET A 398 9.25 -5.27 11.01
N GLU A 399 8.82 -4.81 9.84
CA GLU A 399 7.42 -4.42 9.57
C GLU A 399 6.46 -5.59 9.84
N VAL A 400 6.78 -6.77 9.30
CA VAL A 400 5.99 -7.99 9.50
C VAL A 400 5.97 -8.41 10.97
N LYS A 401 7.10 -8.33 11.69
CA LYS A 401 7.15 -8.62 13.14
C LYS A 401 6.26 -7.66 13.92
N LEU A 402 6.34 -6.36 13.62
CA LEU A 402 5.52 -5.34 14.29
C LEU A 402 4.02 -5.55 14.02
N GLU A 403 3.63 -5.74 12.76
CA GLU A 403 2.24 -5.98 12.36
C GLU A 403 1.62 -7.24 13.01
N ASN A 404 2.46 -8.21 13.39
CA ASN A 404 2.06 -9.44 14.06
C ASN A 404 2.27 -9.43 15.59
N ASN A 405 2.45 -8.24 16.19
CA ASN A 405 2.67 -8.06 17.64
C ASN A 405 3.85 -8.90 18.19
N LYS A 406 4.94 -9.04 17.41
CA LYS A 406 6.14 -9.79 17.82
C LYS A 406 7.16 -8.97 18.60
N TYR A 407 6.91 -7.68 18.79
CA TYR A 407 7.68 -6.82 19.69
C TYR A 407 6.84 -6.55 20.93
N GLU A 408 7.19 -7.20 22.04
CA GLU A 408 6.53 -6.97 23.32
C GLU A 408 7.10 -5.70 23.98
N LYS A 409 8.40 -5.46 23.79
CA LYS A 409 9.13 -4.33 24.38
C LYS A 409 9.89 -3.54 23.33
N MET A 410 10.24 -2.30 23.68
CA MET A 410 11.01 -1.41 22.79
C MET A 410 12.41 -1.95 22.50
N GLU A 411 12.99 -2.65 23.47
CA GLU A 411 14.28 -3.31 23.42
C GLU A 411 14.34 -4.38 22.31
N ASP A 412 13.25 -5.12 22.10
CA ASP A 412 13.16 -6.13 21.05
C ASP A 412 13.22 -5.47 19.66
N PHE A 413 12.58 -4.30 19.51
CA PHE A 413 12.60 -3.51 18.28
C PHE A 413 13.98 -2.88 18.03
N ILE A 414 14.60 -2.32 19.08
CA ILE A 414 15.95 -1.76 19.02
C ILE A 414 16.98 -2.84 18.67
N TYR A 415 16.84 -4.04 19.24
CA TYR A 415 17.70 -5.18 18.97
C TYR A 415 17.71 -5.53 17.48
N ASP A 416 16.53 -5.71 16.87
CA ASP A 416 16.43 -6.04 15.44
C ASP A 416 17.01 -4.94 14.56
N LEU A 417 16.80 -3.67 14.90
CA LEU A 417 17.39 -2.58 14.11
C LEU A 417 18.93 -2.54 14.23
N ARG A 418 19.46 -2.77 15.43
CA ARG A 418 20.91 -2.92 15.64
C ARG A 418 21.42 -4.13 14.86
N LEU A 419 20.66 -5.21 14.78
CA LEU A 419 20.99 -6.40 14.01
C LEU A 419 21.09 -6.09 12.50
N VAL A 420 20.16 -5.31 11.93
CA VAL A 420 20.25 -4.80 10.54
C VAL A 420 21.59 -4.08 10.32
N CYS A 421 21.95 -3.15 11.20
CA CYS A 421 23.15 -2.33 11.06
C CYS A 421 24.44 -3.14 11.29
N ASN A 422 24.45 -4.01 12.31
CA ASN A 422 25.59 -4.85 12.67
C ASN A 422 25.87 -5.92 11.62
N ASN A 423 24.83 -6.58 11.08
CA ASN A 423 25.00 -7.55 10.00
C ASN A 423 25.61 -6.88 8.76
N CYS A 424 25.15 -5.67 8.42
CA CYS A 424 25.74 -4.89 7.34
C CYS A 424 27.23 -4.62 7.58
N ARG A 425 27.60 -4.16 8.78
CA ARG A 425 29.00 -3.89 9.13
C ARG A 425 29.88 -5.14 9.23
N MET A 426 29.30 -6.27 9.63
CA MET A 426 30.01 -7.55 9.73
C MET A 426 30.34 -8.11 8.36
N TYR A 427 29.41 -7.99 7.40
CA TYR A 427 29.60 -8.51 6.05
C TYR A 427 30.38 -7.55 5.14
N ASN A 428 30.18 -6.23 5.29
CA ASN A 428 30.77 -5.22 4.40
C ASN A 428 31.94 -4.51 5.07
N GLY A 429 33.03 -4.24 4.32
CA GLY A 429 34.16 -3.46 4.84
C GLY A 429 33.82 -1.99 5.10
N GLU A 430 34.56 -1.35 6.02
CA GLU A 430 34.31 0.03 6.49
C GLU A 430 34.32 1.09 5.38
N ASN A 431 35.09 0.84 4.32
CA ASN A 431 35.23 1.76 3.19
C ASN A 431 34.02 1.73 2.22
N THR A 432 33.12 0.76 2.37
CA THR A 432 31.96 0.59 1.47
C THR A 432 30.85 1.58 1.75
N SER A 433 30.04 1.89 0.74
CA SER A 433 28.83 2.71 0.89
C SER A 433 27.82 2.06 1.85
N TYR A 434 27.69 0.73 1.84
CA TYR A 434 26.78 -0.02 2.72
C TYR A 434 27.11 0.18 4.20
N PHE A 435 28.39 0.09 4.57
CA PHE A 435 28.84 0.34 5.94
C PHE A 435 28.52 1.78 6.38
N LYS A 436 28.78 2.76 5.50
CA LYS A 436 28.44 4.18 5.74
C LYS A 436 26.93 4.38 5.89
N TYR A 437 26.11 3.68 5.11
CA TYR A 437 24.65 3.74 5.22
C TYR A 437 24.13 3.16 6.52
N ALA A 438 24.67 2.03 7.00
CA ALA A 438 24.33 1.45 8.29
C ALA A 438 24.59 2.45 9.43
N ASN A 439 25.75 3.12 9.42
CA ASN A 439 26.10 4.13 10.43
C ASN A 439 25.17 5.36 10.38
N ARG A 440 24.80 5.83 9.18
CA ARG A 440 23.87 6.95 9.02
C ARG A 440 22.47 6.59 9.53
N LEU A 441 21.97 5.41 9.17
CA LEU A 441 20.64 4.96 9.56
C LEU A 441 20.55 4.73 11.08
N GLU A 442 21.56 4.08 11.68
CA GLU A 442 21.63 3.87 13.13
C GLU A 442 21.74 5.19 13.90
N LYS A 443 22.54 6.15 13.41
CA LYS A 443 22.62 7.49 14.01
C LYS A 443 21.27 8.21 13.97
N PHE A 444 20.59 8.16 12.82
CA PHE A 444 19.26 8.74 12.66
C PHE A 444 18.26 8.11 13.65
N PHE A 445 18.25 6.78 13.75
CA PHE A 445 17.41 6.07 14.71
C PHE A 445 17.69 6.48 16.15
N ASN A 446 18.96 6.47 16.55
CA ASN A 446 19.38 6.79 17.91
C ASN A 446 18.95 8.20 18.31
N ASN A 447 19.02 9.17 17.39
CA ASN A 447 18.53 10.52 17.63
C ASN A 447 17.01 10.53 17.87
N LYS A 448 16.25 9.81 17.05
CA LYS A 448 14.79 9.72 17.19
C LYS A 448 14.34 9.04 18.47
N VAL A 449 15.04 8.01 18.92
CA VAL A 449 14.74 7.35 20.20
C VAL A 449 15.12 8.25 21.39
N LYS A 450 16.20 9.03 21.29
CA LYS A 450 16.58 10.03 22.31
C LYS A 450 15.55 11.15 22.48
N GLU A 451 14.85 11.52 21.41
CA GLU A 451 13.75 12.50 21.45
C GLU A 451 12.51 11.97 22.21
N ILE A 452 12.44 10.66 22.49
CA ILE A 452 11.34 10.03 23.20
C ILE A 452 11.76 9.80 24.66
N PRO A 453 11.26 10.59 25.64
CA PRO A 453 11.71 10.53 27.03
C PRO A 453 11.69 9.12 27.62
N GLU A 454 10.64 8.35 27.31
CA GLU A 454 10.40 6.99 27.80
C GLU A 454 11.49 6.00 27.38
N TYR A 455 12.16 6.20 26.24
CA TYR A 455 13.13 5.26 25.68
C TYR A 455 14.54 5.82 25.52
N SER A 456 14.74 7.09 25.87
CA SER A 456 16.03 7.77 25.79
C SER A 456 17.17 7.02 26.49
N HIS A 457 16.85 6.28 27.56
CA HIS A 457 17.80 5.47 28.34
C HIS A 457 18.25 4.16 27.66
N LEU A 458 17.61 3.75 26.56
CA LEU A 458 17.92 2.51 25.85
C LEU A 458 19.04 2.65 24.80
N ILE A 459 19.50 3.88 24.55
CA ILE A 459 20.43 4.25 23.47
C ILE A 459 21.77 4.76 23.98
#